data_AF-A0A956UB53-F1
#
_entry.id   AF-A0A956UB53-F1
#
_cell.length_a   1.000
_cell.length_b   1.000
_cell.length_c   1.000
_cell.angle_alpha   90.00
_cell.angle_beta   90.00
_cell.angle_gamma   90.00
#
_symmetry.space_group_name_H-M   'P 1'
#
loop_
_entity.id
_entity.type
_entity.pdbx_description
1 polymer ?
#
loop_
_entity_poly.entity_id
_entity_poly.type
_entity_poly.pdbx_seq_one_letter_code
_entity_poly.pdbx_strand_id
1 'polypeptide(L)'
;MAIESGNAKEVTVKGQEAPAEKVHAAGLRDDGLSSEDFRATFKRDRETDTKEAENHFGTVRIGSDRGYVTAAESNRRDFFEKIDSPRLAENFEAMVKDGSLSTRMLFLDRPGLHHTARRFAELPENLRKIAEKELTDIDPMWATQMKLAVAGVPDRAADFDPQKYKGPMTVGAPTDFWTGSGITGVNPTEAPMSWGTFIKLGMERKGLGFDGTAEAFRRFTNRADKEKLEVPSDPNDVEGIQKFFDEAPKVEARERLRFAEVFLKQPISTVNPEAYDGKIPSRADVLKAAGKLHGVDPRIVAGFLLSEQSEQSQNEDAMDYQAAAWAGHNTSVGIAQIQVRNATHEGGKLLDGTVDADTRRTMSHADAARFLASDEHAIFAATKFIRELANAGAKKFARPGSLPATRAQFPDMDYSALGKDSSYWTADHVLLLGSEYTSTPWDDDLKNMKGQKGGSWGHRVLNFTNTAFKFPELRPLED
;
A
#
# COMPACT_ATOMS: atom_id res chain seq x y z
N MET A 1 -14.57 -55.38 -1.81
CA MET A 1 -15.82 -55.99 -1.31
C MET A 1 -15.40 -57.10 -0.35
N ALA A 2 -15.96 -57.14 0.87
CA ALA A 2 -15.60 -58.00 2.03
C ALA A 2 -14.26 -57.67 2.73
N ILE A 3 -14.07 -57.65 4.07
CA ILE A 3 -14.89 -57.93 5.28
C ILE A 3 -14.28 -57.13 6.47
N GLU A 4 -15.10 -56.98 7.52
CA GLU A 4 -15.07 -56.19 8.75
C GLU A 4 -14.00 -56.50 9.84
N SER A 5 -13.90 -55.51 10.75
CA SER A 5 -13.79 -55.58 12.22
C SER A 5 -12.46 -55.96 12.90
N GLY A 6 -12.03 -55.08 13.81
CA GLY A 6 -10.89 -55.30 14.71
C GLY A 6 -10.82 -54.27 15.83
N ASN A 7 -11.45 -54.62 16.95
CA ASN A 7 -11.40 -54.08 18.31
C ASN A 7 -10.33 -53.04 18.69
N ALA A 8 -10.79 -51.93 19.27
CA ALA A 8 -9.99 -50.99 20.04
C ALA A 8 -9.56 -51.62 21.38
N LYS A 9 -8.24 -51.64 21.64
CA LYS A 9 -7.67 -51.91 22.97
C LYS A 9 -7.32 -50.57 23.62
N GLU A 10 -7.90 -50.32 24.79
CA GLU A 10 -7.36 -49.38 25.77
C GLU A 10 -5.94 -49.80 26.15
N VAL A 11 -5.00 -48.87 26.03
CA VAL A 11 -3.65 -49.01 26.58
C VAL A 11 -3.45 -47.89 27.58
N THR A 12 -3.55 -48.24 28.86
CA THR A 12 -3.10 -47.41 29.99
C THR A 12 -1.58 -47.45 30.05
N VAL A 13 -0.91 -46.33 29.77
CA VAL A 13 0.54 -46.19 30.02
C VAL A 13 0.74 -45.33 31.27
N LYS A 14 1.33 -45.95 32.30
CA LYS A 14 1.87 -45.29 33.49
C LYS A 14 3.22 -44.64 33.15
N GLY A 15 3.35 -43.37 33.55
CA GLY A 15 4.55 -42.75 34.11
C GLY A 15 5.89 -42.93 33.37
N GLN A 16 6.29 -41.89 32.65
CA GLN A 16 7.69 -41.48 32.57
C GLN A 16 7.73 -39.94 32.57
N GLU A 17 8.44 -39.38 33.55
CA GLU A 17 8.74 -37.96 33.67
C GLU A 17 9.60 -37.53 32.47
N ALA A 18 9.18 -36.46 31.79
CA ALA A 18 9.96 -35.81 30.74
C ALA A 18 10.97 -34.84 31.37
N PRO A 19 12.20 -34.72 30.82
CA PRO A 19 13.19 -33.79 31.31
C PRO A 19 12.77 -32.35 31.00
N ALA A 20 12.95 -31.46 31.98
CA ALA A 20 12.72 -30.03 31.84
C ALA A 20 13.63 -29.43 30.76
N GLU A 21 13.06 -29.16 29.58
CA GLU A 21 13.70 -28.32 28.57
C GLU A 21 13.75 -26.88 29.07
N LYS A 22 14.97 -26.34 29.10
CA LYS A 22 15.25 -24.92 29.33
C LYS A 22 14.65 -24.10 28.18
N VAL A 23 13.53 -23.45 28.45
CA VAL A 23 13.08 -22.31 27.64
C VAL A 23 14.00 -21.14 27.95
N HIS A 24 14.90 -20.83 27.03
CA HIS A 24 15.63 -19.55 27.03
C HIS A 24 14.62 -18.43 26.75
N ALA A 25 14.16 -17.76 27.81
CA ALA A 25 13.52 -16.45 27.70
C ALA A 25 14.60 -15.44 27.27
N ALA A 26 14.55 -15.02 26.01
CA ALA A 26 15.35 -13.93 25.51
C ALA A 26 14.80 -12.60 26.06
N GLY A 27 15.66 -11.85 26.76
CA GLY A 27 15.54 -10.40 26.93
C GLY A 27 14.54 -9.90 27.98
N LEU A 28 14.87 -10.09 29.26
CA LEU A 28 14.37 -9.21 30.34
C LEU A 28 15.57 -8.63 31.09
N ARG A 29 15.40 -7.39 31.55
CA ARG A 29 16.42 -6.55 32.18
C ARG A 29 17.09 -7.25 33.38
N ASP A 30 18.35 -6.90 33.60
CA ASP A 30 19.26 -7.46 34.60
C ASP A 30 19.18 -6.65 35.90
N ASP A 31 18.01 -6.63 36.54
CA ASP A 31 17.76 -5.89 37.79
C ASP A 31 17.72 -6.79 39.04
N GLY A 32 18.03 -8.09 38.91
CA GLY A 32 18.35 -8.97 40.03
C GLY A 32 17.23 -9.22 41.04
N LEU A 33 15.98 -8.84 40.73
CA LEU A 33 14.84 -9.04 41.61
C LEU A 33 14.40 -10.51 41.61
N SER A 34 14.15 -11.06 42.79
CA SER A 34 13.57 -12.39 42.92
C SER A 34 12.16 -12.44 42.33
N SER A 35 11.64 -13.62 41.96
CA SER A 35 10.27 -13.72 41.41
C SER A 35 9.19 -13.23 42.39
N GLU A 36 9.47 -13.25 43.69
CA GLU A 36 8.60 -12.69 44.73
C GLU A 36 8.68 -11.17 44.77
N ASP A 37 9.87 -10.58 44.63
CA ASP A 37 10.03 -9.13 44.58
C ASP A 37 9.44 -8.53 43.30
N PHE A 38 9.54 -9.25 42.19
CA PHE A 38 8.85 -8.87 40.94
C PHE A 38 7.33 -8.88 41.12
N ARG A 39 6.76 -9.94 41.73
CA ARG A 39 5.32 -10.01 42.01
C ARG A 39 4.85 -8.94 42.99
N ALA A 40 5.67 -8.62 44.00
CA ALA A 40 5.37 -7.59 44.99
C ALA A 40 5.44 -6.18 44.40
N THR A 41 6.39 -5.92 43.50
CA THR A 41 6.53 -4.65 42.77
C THR A 41 5.37 -4.49 41.79
N PHE A 42 5.09 -5.52 40.99
CA PHE A 42 3.95 -5.54 40.07
C PHE A 42 2.60 -5.33 40.77
N LYS A 43 2.40 -5.92 41.95
CA LYS A 43 1.18 -5.70 42.75
C LYS A 43 1.06 -4.25 43.27
N ARG A 44 2.17 -3.65 43.69
CA ARG A 44 2.22 -2.29 44.24
C ARG A 44 1.99 -1.24 43.16
N ASP A 45 2.60 -1.41 42.00
CA ASP A 45 2.43 -0.51 40.85
C ASP A 45 0.96 -0.57 40.40
N ARG A 46 0.39 -1.79 40.28
CA ARG A 46 -1.03 -2.00 40.00
C ARG A 46 -1.96 -1.30 41.00
N GLU A 47 -1.69 -1.37 42.30
CA GLU A 47 -2.51 -0.72 43.34
C GLU A 47 -2.40 0.82 43.29
N THR A 48 -1.25 1.35 42.86
CA THR A 48 -0.98 2.78 42.71
C THR A 48 -1.72 3.33 41.49
N ASP A 49 -1.55 2.69 40.33
CA ASP A 49 -2.21 3.05 39.07
C ASP A 49 -3.74 2.99 39.20
N THR A 50 -4.26 2.01 39.93
CA THR A 50 -5.70 1.87 40.19
C THR A 50 -6.23 3.03 41.01
N LYS A 51 -5.51 3.45 42.06
CA LYS A 51 -5.92 4.58 42.91
C LYS A 51 -5.84 5.91 42.18
N GLU A 52 -4.81 6.13 41.36
CA GLU A 52 -4.71 7.33 40.55
C GLU A 52 -5.83 7.41 39.50
N ALA A 53 -6.12 6.28 38.83
CA ALA A 53 -7.23 6.19 37.90
C ALA A 53 -8.59 6.42 38.59
N GLU A 54 -8.80 5.85 39.79
CA GLU A 54 -10.04 6.07 40.56
C GLU A 54 -10.22 7.53 40.99
N ASN A 55 -9.13 8.20 41.38
CA ASN A 55 -9.15 9.61 41.76
C ASN A 55 -9.49 10.54 40.59
N HIS A 56 -9.13 10.17 39.36
CA HIS A 56 -9.32 11.02 38.17
C HIS A 56 -10.59 10.67 37.37
N PHE A 57 -11.04 9.41 37.43
CA PHE A 57 -12.08 8.90 36.53
C PHE A 57 -13.27 8.22 37.24
N GLY A 58 -13.30 8.21 38.58
CA GLY A 58 -14.33 7.52 39.37
C GLY A 58 -14.09 6.01 39.49
N THR A 59 -15.05 5.24 40.01
CA THR A 59 -14.86 3.81 40.31
C THR A 59 -14.39 3.01 39.09
N VAL A 60 -13.26 2.32 39.22
CA VAL A 60 -12.68 1.50 38.15
C VAL A 60 -12.72 0.02 38.55
N ARG A 61 -13.17 -0.87 37.65
CA ARG A 61 -13.18 -2.33 37.91
C ARG A 61 -12.04 -3.01 37.15
N ILE A 62 -11.33 -3.90 37.84
CA ILE A 62 -10.27 -4.73 37.26
C ILE A 62 -10.82 -6.14 37.08
N GLY A 63 -10.86 -6.64 35.84
CA GLY A 63 -11.21 -8.02 35.53
C GLY A 63 -10.09 -8.98 35.96
N SER A 64 -10.47 -10.15 36.51
CA SER A 64 -9.54 -11.11 37.14
C SER A 64 -8.55 -11.77 36.20
N ASP A 65 -8.82 -11.80 34.89
CA ASP A 65 -8.15 -12.79 34.03
C ASP A 65 -7.00 -12.23 33.18
N ARG A 66 -6.81 -10.90 33.10
CA ARG A 66 -5.67 -10.30 32.35
C ARG A 66 -5.10 -8.99 32.90
N GLY A 67 -5.47 -8.56 34.11
CA GLY A 67 -4.80 -7.43 34.76
C GLY A 67 -5.01 -6.06 34.09
N TYR A 68 -6.18 -5.82 33.47
CA TYR A 68 -6.52 -4.52 32.89
C TYR A 68 -7.49 -3.73 33.77
N VAL A 69 -7.21 -2.44 33.91
CA VAL A 69 -8.04 -1.44 34.59
C VAL A 69 -9.10 -0.95 33.59
N THR A 70 -10.38 -1.27 33.80
CA THR A 70 -11.47 -0.88 32.89
C THR A 70 -12.36 0.21 33.52
N ALA A 71 -12.35 1.42 32.94
CA ALA A 71 -13.27 2.49 33.33
C ALA A 71 -14.69 2.21 32.82
N ALA A 72 -15.73 2.58 33.57
CA ALA A 72 -17.12 2.42 33.12
C ALA A 72 -17.35 3.16 31.77
N GLU A 73 -18.14 2.56 30.87
CA GLU A 73 -18.36 3.05 29.50
C GLU A 73 -18.91 4.48 29.44
N SER A 74 -19.72 4.88 30.44
CA SER A 74 -20.22 6.24 30.63
C SER A 74 -19.11 7.26 30.89
N ASN A 75 -18.10 6.90 31.68
CA ASN A 75 -17.03 7.82 32.08
C ASN A 75 -16.00 8.01 30.95
N ARG A 76 -15.83 7.02 30.06
CA ARG A 76 -14.94 7.09 28.90
C ARG A 76 -15.51 7.94 27.76
N ARG A 77 -16.83 7.90 27.53
CA ARG A 77 -17.47 8.76 26.52
C ARG A 77 -17.42 10.23 26.95
N ASP A 78 -17.75 10.50 28.21
CA ASP A 78 -17.57 11.81 28.84
C ASP A 78 -16.13 12.33 28.79
N PHE A 79 -15.14 11.43 28.89
CA PHE A 79 -13.72 11.80 28.82
C PHE A 79 -13.31 12.31 27.43
N PHE A 80 -13.67 11.62 26.36
CA PHE A 80 -13.35 12.06 25.00
C PHE A 80 -14.18 13.29 24.58
N GLU A 81 -15.44 13.39 25.00
CA GLU A 81 -16.25 14.60 24.78
C GLU A 81 -15.72 15.83 25.57
N LYS A 82 -14.94 15.63 26.64
CA LYS A 82 -14.35 16.71 27.45
C LYS A 82 -12.90 17.06 27.08
N ILE A 83 -12.19 16.23 26.32
CA ILE A 83 -10.80 16.48 25.87
C ILE A 83 -10.68 17.67 24.90
N ASP A 84 -11.78 18.12 24.29
CA ASP A 84 -11.84 19.37 23.51
C ASP A 84 -11.54 20.63 24.36
N SER A 85 -11.44 20.50 25.69
CA SER A 85 -10.90 21.54 26.54
C SER A 85 -9.36 21.59 26.45
N PRO A 86 -8.75 22.73 26.07
CA PRO A 86 -7.29 22.88 25.98
C PRO A 86 -6.54 22.43 27.25
N ARG A 87 -7.17 22.66 28.41
CA ARG A 87 -6.61 22.30 29.72
C ARG A 87 -6.63 20.79 29.99
N LEU A 88 -7.61 20.07 29.44
CA LEU A 88 -7.67 18.60 29.55
C LEU A 88 -6.72 17.94 28.56
N ALA A 89 -6.53 18.51 27.37
CA ALA A 89 -5.49 18.08 26.44
C ALA A 89 -4.08 18.26 27.02
N GLU A 90 -3.80 19.39 27.68
CA GLU A 90 -2.52 19.63 28.39
C GLU A 90 -2.28 18.64 29.54
N ASN A 91 -3.30 18.39 30.37
CA ASN A 91 -3.20 17.42 31.45
C ASN A 91 -3.02 16.00 30.93
N PHE A 92 -3.73 15.64 29.86
CA PHE A 92 -3.58 14.35 29.21
C PHE A 92 -2.19 14.17 28.60
N GLU A 93 -1.68 15.18 27.91
CA GLU A 93 -0.31 15.19 27.38
C GLU A 93 0.72 15.08 28.51
N ALA A 94 0.49 15.74 29.65
CA ALA A 94 1.34 15.60 30.84
C ALA A 94 1.30 14.16 31.39
N MET A 95 0.10 13.58 31.53
CA MET A 95 -0.10 12.22 32.03
C MET A 95 0.49 11.13 31.12
N VAL A 96 0.47 11.34 29.81
CA VAL A 96 1.14 10.41 28.88
C VAL A 96 2.66 10.60 28.93
N LYS A 97 3.15 11.84 29.03
CA LYS A 97 4.60 12.13 29.10
C LYS A 97 5.25 11.68 30.40
N ASP A 98 4.54 11.73 31.52
CA ASP A 98 5.05 11.29 32.82
C ASP A 98 4.84 9.78 33.09
N GLY A 99 4.14 9.10 32.18
CA GLY A 99 3.87 7.66 32.24
C GLY A 99 2.69 7.26 33.12
N SER A 100 1.99 8.21 33.74
CA SER A 100 0.82 7.95 34.61
C SER A 100 -0.42 7.48 33.84
N LEU A 101 -0.47 7.69 32.52
CA LEU A 101 -1.52 7.16 31.65
C LEU A 101 -0.92 6.36 30.49
N SER A 102 -1.02 5.04 30.57
CA SER A 102 -0.69 4.19 29.44
C SER A 102 -1.73 4.36 28.33
N THR A 103 -1.32 4.80 27.14
CA THR A 103 -2.12 4.77 25.90
C THR A 103 -2.73 3.40 25.63
N ARG A 104 -2.12 2.31 26.12
CA ARG A 104 -2.69 0.95 26.12
C ARG A 104 -4.08 0.89 26.75
N MET A 105 -4.35 1.62 27.83
CA MET A 105 -5.65 1.62 28.51
C MET A 105 -6.78 2.27 27.70
N LEU A 106 -6.47 3.18 26.77
CA LEU A 106 -7.47 3.87 25.96
C LEU A 106 -7.96 3.03 24.78
N PHE A 107 -7.14 2.08 24.34
CA PHE A 107 -7.30 1.44 23.04
C PHE A 107 -7.42 -0.10 23.08
N LEU A 108 -7.03 -0.76 24.18
CA LEU A 108 -7.00 -2.24 24.27
C LEU A 108 -8.28 -2.92 24.79
N ASP A 109 -9.32 -2.16 25.17
CA ASP A 109 -10.49 -2.74 25.87
C ASP A 109 -11.72 -2.97 24.97
N ARG A 110 -11.56 -3.07 23.64
CA ARG A 110 -12.63 -3.53 22.75
C ARG A 110 -12.15 -4.55 21.71
N PRO A 111 -12.98 -5.55 21.38
CA PRO A 111 -12.76 -6.37 20.20
C PRO A 111 -13.07 -5.51 18.97
N GLY A 112 -12.04 -5.03 18.29
CA GLY A 112 -12.13 -4.34 17.01
C GLY A 112 -11.18 -3.16 16.91
N LEU A 113 -10.03 -3.38 16.24
CA LEU A 113 -9.02 -2.34 15.99
C LEU A 113 -9.61 -1.06 15.34
N HIS A 114 -10.69 -1.19 14.57
CA HIS A 114 -11.31 -0.13 13.77
C HIS A 114 -11.91 1.03 14.55
N HIS A 115 -12.65 0.71 15.61
CA HIS A 115 -13.29 1.76 16.41
C HIS A 115 -12.23 2.63 17.11
N THR A 116 -11.10 2.02 17.47
CA THR A 116 -9.93 2.70 17.98
C THR A 116 -9.30 3.60 16.92
N ALA A 117 -9.11 3.12 15.70
CA ALA A 117 -8.50 3.90 14.62
C ALA A 117 -9.32 5.15 14.23
N ARG A 118 -10.66 5.07 14.20
CA ARG A 118 -11.52 6.23 13.94
C ARG A 118 -11.42 7.28 15.05
N ARG A 119 -11.49 6.87 16.32
CA ARG A 119 -11.32 7.80 17.45
C ARG A 119 -9.93 8.43 17.47
N PHE A 120 -8.92 7.68 17.07
CA PHE A 120 -7.57 8.20 16.91
C PHE A 120 -7.51 9.29 15.83
N ALA A 121 -8.21 9.13 14.71
CA ALA A 121 -8.31 10.16 13.67
C ALA A 121 -9.00 11.45 14.16
N GLU A 122 -9.92 11.33 15.12
CA GLU A 122 -10.61 12.46 15.78
C GLU A 122 -9.72 13.19 16.80
N LEU A 123 -8.59 12.62 17.23
CA LEU A 123 -7.69 13.28 18.19
C LEU A 123 -7.02 14.53 17.60
N PRO A 124 -6.79 15.58 18.41
CA PRO A 124 -5.89 16.67 18.08
C PRO A 124 -4.50 16.17 17.66
N GLU A 125 -3.84 16.84 16.71
CA GLU A 125 -2.60 16.38 16.08
C GLU A 125 -1.46 16.09 17.09
N ASN A 126 -1.32 16.90 18.14
CA ASN A 126 -0.31 16.69 19.19
C ASN A 126 -0.55 15.37 19.94
N LEU A 127 -1.80 15.08 20.32
CA LEU A 127 -2.16 13.84 21.00
C LEU A 127 -2.04 12.64 20.07
N ARG A 128 -2.39 12.83 18.80
CA ARG A 128 -2.22 11.81 17.77
C ARG A 128 -0.77 11.39 17.62
N LYS A 129 0.18 12.33 17.54
CA LYS A 129 1.62 12.03 17.44
C LYS A 129 2.14 11.25 18.65
N ILE A 130 1.66 11.58 19.84
CA ILE A 130 2.03 10.86 21.07
C ILE A 130 1.47 9.44 21.04
N ALA A 131 0.18 9.29 20.72
CA ALA A 131 -0.46 7.98 20.65
C ALA A 131 0.10 7.11 19.52
N GLU A 132 0.45 7.70 18.36
CA GLU A 132 1.10 7.00 17.25
C GLU A 132 2.41 6.35 17.71
N LYS A 133 3.28 7.14 18.37
CA LYS A 133 4.57 6.66 18.86
C LYS A 133 4.42 5.47 19.83
N GLU A 134 3.54 5.60 20.82
CA GLU A 134 3.33 4.55 21.82
C GLU A 134 2.70 3.27 21.23
N LEU A 135 1.87 3.41 20.18
CA LEU A 135 1.20 2.27 19.54
C LEU A 135 2.10 1.56 18.53
N THR A 136 2.98 2.29 17.83
CA THR A 136 4.03 1.70 16.99
C THR A 136 4.94 0.77 17.79
N ASP A 137 5.27 1.13 19.03
CA ASP A 137 6.09 0.30 19.93
C ASP A 137 5.41 -1.01 20.35
N ILE A 138 4.09 -1.11 20.16
CA ILE A 138 3.30 -2.28 20.53
C ILE A 138 3.18 -3.23 19.34
N ASP A 139 2.75 -2.70 18.19
CA ASP A 139 2.55 -3.50 16.98
C ASP A 139 2.49 -2.56 15.75
N PRO A 140 3.44 -2.68 14.81
CA PRO A 140 3.48 -1.87 13.58
C PRO A 140 2.19 -1.89 12.74
N MET A 141 1.37 -2.94 12.87
CA MET A 141 0.08 -3.03 12.20
C MET A 141 -0.91 -1.95 12.63
N TRP A 142 -0.88 -1.56 13.91
CA TRP A 142 -1.73 -0.48 14.43
C TRP A 142 -1.35 0.86 13.84
N ALA A 143 -0.05 1.13 13.70
CA ALA A 143 0.43 2.37 13.10
C ALA A 143 -0.10 2.53 11.67
N THR A 144 -0.08 1.44 10.88
CA THR A 144 -0.62 1.43 9.52
C THR A 144 -2.10 1.76 9.51
N GLN A 145 -2.92 1.07 10.31
CA GLN A 145 -4.37 1.31 10.34
C GLN A 145 -4.73 2.71 10.82
N MET A 146 -4.02 3.22 11.81
CA MET A 146 -4.24 4.56 12.32
C MET A 146 -3.94 5.60 11.26
N LYS A 147 -2.84 5.45 10.52
CA LYS A 147 -2.54 6.32 9.37
C LYS A 147 -3.62 6.23 8.30
N LEU A 148 -4.08 5.02 7.95
CA LEU A 148 -5.16 4.81 6.97
C LEU A 148 -6.48 5.44 7.43
N ALA A 149 -6.84 5.27 8.71
CA ALA A 149 -8.04 5.89 9.30
C ALA A 149 -7.94 7.42 9.32
N VAL A 150 -6.77 7.98 9.67
CA VAL A 150 -6.49 9.42 9.59
C VAL A 150 -6.59 9.94 8.17
N ALA A 151 -6.16 9.15 7.19
CA ALA A 151 -6.31 9.47 5.77
C ALA A 151 -7.75 9.33 5.26
N GLY A 152 -8.67 8.79 6.08
CA GLY A 152 -10.08 8.62 5.73
C GLY A 152 -10.39 7.33 4.97
N VAL A 153 -9.51 6.33 5.01
CA VAL A 153 -9.80 5.00 4.49
C VAL A 153 -10.88 4.35 5.37
N PRO A 154 -12.03 3.95 4.81
CA PRO A 154 -13.10 3.31 5.55
C PRO A 154 -12.69 1.91 6.02
N ASP A 155 -13.36 1.46 7.08
CA ASP A 155 -13.19 0.16 7.72
C ASP A 155 -13.99 -0.96 7.05
N ARG A 156 -14.53 -0.72 5.84
CA ARG A 156 -15.23 -1.72 5.02
C ARG A 156 -15.35 -1.28 3.57
N ALA A 157 -15.11 -2.21 2.64
CA ALA A 157 -15.62 -2.09 1.28
C ALA A 157 -17.13 -2.30 1.24
N ALA A 158 -17.77 -1.84 0.17
CA ALA A 158 -19.04 -2.41 -0.26
C ALA A 158 -18.85 -3.88 -0.66
N ASP A 159 -19.90 -4.70 -0.55
CA ASP A 159 -19.86 -6.11 -0.95
C ASP A 159 -19.39 -6.24 -2.42
N PHE A 160 -18.24 -6.89 -2.61
CA PHE A 160 -17.70 -7.21 -3.91
C PHE A 160 -18.02 -8.67 -4.24
N ASP A 161 -18.80 -8.89 -5.29
CA ASP A 161 -19.10 -10.23 -5.78
C ASP A 161 -18.21 -10.54 -7.00
N PRO A 162 -17.13 -11.32 -6.83
CA PRO A 162 -16.24 -11.63 -7.95
C PRO A 162 -16.94 -12.44 -9.04
N GLN A 163 -18.05 -13.13 -8.72
CA GLN A 163 -18.80 -13.92 -9.70
C GLN A 163 -19.45 -13.02 -10.77
N LYS A 164 -19.82 -11.78 -10.42
CA LYS A 164 -20.39 -10.81 -11.37
C LYS A 164 -19.41 -10.38 -12.45
N TYR A 165 -18.12 -10.50 -12.18
CA TYR A 165 -17.06 -10.11 -13.10
C TYR A 165 -16.23 -11.28 -13.58
N LYS A 166 -16.80 -12.49 -13.55
CA LYS A 166 -16.19 -13.70 -14.10
C LYS A 166 -15.65 -13.53 -15.51
N GLY A 167 -16.17 -12.63 -16.36
CA GLY A 167 -15.56 -12.37 -17.68
C GLY A 167 -14.21 -11.65 -17.59
N PRO A 168 -14.18 -10.40 -17.10
CA PRO A 168 -12.91 -9.67 -16.91
C PRO A 168 -11.93 -10.37 -15.94
N MET A 169 -12.42 -11.14 -14.97
CA MET A 169 -11.61 -11.93 -14.01
C MET A 169 -11.37 -13.38 -14.43
N THR A 170 -11.98 -13.91 -15.50
CA THR A 170 -11.43 -15.07 -16.22
C THR A 170 -10.27 -14.54 -17.05
N VAL A 171 -9.25 -14.12 -16.32
CA VAL A 171 -7.93 -13.82 -16.84
C VAL A 171 -7.45 -15.03 -17.62
N GLY A 172 -6.84 -14.77 -18.76
CA GLY A 172 -6.27 -15.79 -19.63
C GLY A 172 -5.08 -16.48 -18.95
N ALA A 173 -4.06 -16.83 -19.72
CA ALA A 173 -2.85 -17.37 -19.12
C ALA A 173 -2.23 -16.35 -18.13
N PRO A 174 -1.53 -16.79 -17.06
CA PRO A 174 -0.77 -15.90 -16.16
C PRO A 174 0.27 -15.00 -16.85
N THR A 175 0.53 -15.23 -18.14
CA THR A 175 1.39 -14.43 -19.04
C THR A 175 0.65 -13.33 -19.79
N ASP A 176 -0.69 -13.35 -19.78
CA ASP A 176 -1.49 -12.43 -20.58
C ASP A 176 -1.56 -11.04 -19.91
N PHE A 177 -1.81 -10.02 -20.71
CA PHE A 177 -2.10 -8.68 -20.19
C PHE A 177 -3.38 -8.66 -19.36
N TRP A 178 -3.50 -7.68 -18.46
CA TRP A 178 -4.62 -7.58 -17.53
C TRP A 178 -4.76 -8.80 -16.62
N THR A 179 -3.66 -9.51 -16.35
CA THR A 179 -3.66 -10.64 -15.40
C THR A 179 -2.86 -10.36 -14.13
N GLY A 180 -2.28 -9.18 -14.00
CA GLY A 180 -1.68 -8.72 -12.76
C GLY A 180 -2.66 -8.63 -11.58
N SER A 181 -2.10 -8.37 -10.41
CA SER A 181 -2.75 -8.20 -9.12
C SER A 181 -3.90 -7.19 -9.14
N GLY A 182 -3.81 -6.16 -9.99
CA GLY A 182 -4.87 -5.18 -10.20
C GLY A 182 -6.18 -5.78 -10.73
N ILE A 183 -6.13 -6.85 -11.52
CA ILE A 183 -7.33 -7.48 -12.08
C ILE A 183 -7.69 -8.77 -11.35
N THR A 184 -6.69 -9.53 -10.90
CA THR A 184 -6.91 -10.83 -10.28
C THR A 184 -7.12 -10.76 -8.77
N GLY A 185 -6.59 -9.72 -8.12
CA GLY A 185 -6.50 -9.63 -6.66
C GLY A 185 -5.48 -10.56 -6.03
N VAL A 186 -4.80 -11.39 -6.81
CA VAL A 186 -3.73 -12.25 -6.31
C VAL A 186 -2.55 -11.37 -5.95
N ASN A 187 -2.14 -11.38 -4.68
CA ASN A 187 -1.04 -10.56 -4.22
C ASN A 187 0.27 -11.00 -4.91
N PRO A 188 1.16 -10.08 -5.34
CA PRO A 188 2.47 -10.45 -5.88
C PRO A 188 3.30 -11.35 -4.94
N THR A 189 3.10 -11.25 -3.61
CA THR A 189 3.78 -12.12 -2.64
C THR A 189 3.29 -13.56 -2.64
N GLU A 190 2.09 -13.80 -3.17
CA GLU A 190 1.42 -15.10 -3.25
C GLU A 190 1.41 -15.65 -4.68
N ALA A 191 1.82 -14.84 -5.66
CA ALA A 191 1.80 -15.21 -7.06
C ALA A 191 2.76 -16.41 -7.30
N PRO A 192 2.23 -17.54 -7.82
CA PRO A 192 2.99 -18.77 -7.88
C PRO A 192 4.08 -18.69 -8.96
N MET A 193 5.35 -18.64 -8.54
CA MET A 193 6.48 -18.85 -9.44
C MET A 193 7.46 -19.84 -8.81
N SER A 194 7.71 -20.94 -9.53
CA SER A 194 8.68 -21.93 -9.08
C SER A 194 10.10 -21.35 -9.09
N TRP A 195 10.95 -21.76 -8.16
CA TRP A 195 12.36 -21.36 -8.14
C TRP A 195 13.08 -21.69 -9.45
N GLY A 196 12.71 -22.79 -10.12
CA GLY A 196 13.22 -23.14 -11.45
C GLY A 196 12.80 -22.14 -12.53
N THR A 197 11.54 -21.68 -12.50
CA THR A 197 11.05 -20.61 -13.39
C THR A 197 11.79 -19.30 -13.11
N PHE A 198 11.92 -18.93 -11.84
CA PHE A 198 12.64 -17.72 -11.42
C PHE A 198 14.10 -17.73 -11.88
N ILE A 199 14.83 -18.83 -11.66
CA ILE A 199 16.22 -18.99 -12.13
C ILE A 199 16.28 -18.92 -13.66
N LYS A 200 15.37 -19.62 -14.36
CA LYS A 200 15.32 -19.59 -15.83
C LYS A 200 15.19 -18.15 -16.33
N LEU A 201 14.29 -17.37 -15.73
CA LEU A 201 14.10 -15.95 -16.06
C LEU A 201 15.32 -15.09 -15.72
N GLY A 202 15.93 -15.32 -14.56
CA GLY A 202 17.15 -14.63 -14.15
C GLY A 202 18.35 -14.93 -15.07
N MET A 203 18.47 -16.18 -15.55
CA MET A 203 19.50 -16.61 -16.51
C MET A 203 19.24 -16.05 -17.92
N GLU A 204 17.98 -16.04 -18.36
CA GLU A 204 17.56 -15.36 -19.60
C GLU A 204 17.85 -13.86 -19.55
N ARG A 205 17.77 -13.23 -18.36
CA ARG A 205 18.12 -11.83 -18.13
C ARG A 205 19.64 -11.55 -18.09
N LYS A 206 20.48 -12.53 -17.74
CA LYS A 206 21.93 -12.35 -17.51
C LYS A 206 22.87 -12.96 -18.56
N GLY A 207 22.38 -13.70 -19.56
CA GLY A 207 23.20 -14.10 -20.71
C GLY A 207 23.63 -15.57 -20.71
N LEU A 208 22.74 -16.45 -21.15
CA LEU A 208 23.14 -17.72 -21.75
C LEU A 208 23.54 -17.51 -23.22
N GLY A 209 24.74 -16.98 -23.47
CA GLY A 209 25.55 -17.22 -24.69
C GLY A 209 24.92 -17.19 -26.10
N PHE A 210 23.73 -16.64 -26.25
CA PHE A 210 22.99 -16.38 -27.48
C PHE A 210 22.65 -14.90 -27.41
N ASP A 211 23.33 -14.13 -28.25
CA ASP A 211 23.05 -12.76 -28.69
C ASP A 211 22.17 -11.99 -27.70
N GLY A 212 22.83 -11.43 -26.68
CA GLY A 212 22.22 -10.70 -25.57
C GLY A 212 21.44 -9.46 -26.00
N THR A 213 20.26 -9.65 -26.55
CA THR A 213 19.31 -8.59 -26.87
C THR A 213 18.13 -8.66 -25.89
N ALA A 214 17.50 -7.50 -25.67
CA ALA A 214 16.22 -7.35 -24.97
C ALA A 214 15.06 -8.20 -25.55
N GLU A 215 15.35 -8.98 -26.58
CA GLU A 215 14.47 -9.80 -27.37
C GLU A 215 14.12 -11.14 -26.70
N ALA A 216 15.03 -11.75 -25.93
CA ALA A 216 14.75 -12.99 -25.19
C ALA A 216 13.80 -12.74 -24.00
N PHE A 217 13.98 -11.63 -23.29
CA PHE A 217 13.05 -11.17 -22.25
C PHE A 217 11.69 -10.76 -22.86
N ARG A 218 11.70 -10.05 -24.01
CA ARG A 218 10.48 -9.77 -24.80
C ARG A 218 9.71 -11.03 -25.20
N ARG A 219 10.39 -12.17 -25.47
CA ARG A 219 9.76 -13.44 -25.84
C ARG A 219 9.06 -14.16 -24.68
N PHE A 220 9.48 -13.95 -23.43
CA PHE A 220 8.84 -14.58 -22.26
C PHE A 220 7.73 -13.71 -21.66
N THR A 221 7.91 -12.39 -21.58
CA THR A 221 6.84 -11.48 -21.17
C THR A 221 5.82 -11.25 -22.30
N ASN A 222 6.11 -11.71 -23.53
CA ASN A 222 5.15 -11.79 -24.63
C ASN A 222 5.56 -12.81 -25.73
N ARG A 223 4.80 -13.90 -25.93
CA ARG A 223 4.47 -14.45 -27.28
C ARG A 223 3.57 -15.69 -27.18
N ALA A 224 2.26 -15.48 -27.07
CA ALA A 224 1.32 -16.26 -27.87
C ALA A 224 0.91 -15.50 -29.15
N ASP A 225 1.05 -14.17 -29.23
CA ASP A 225 0.69 -13.40 -30.45
C ASP A 225 1.62 -12.22 -30.83
N LYS A 226 2.78 -12.02 -30.17
CA LYS A 226 3.71 -10.91 -30.49
C LYS A 226 4.63 -11.15 -31.70
N GLU A 227 4.19 -11.88 -32.72
CA GLU A 227 4.94 -11.96 -33.98
C GLU A 227 4.84 -10.69 -34.85
N LYS A 228 4.24 -9.58 -34.38
CA LYS A 228 4.10 -8.35 -35.18
C LYS A 228 4.40 -7.00 -34.50
N LEU A 229 4.62 -6.97 -33.19
CA LEU A 229 4.71 -5.71 -32.43
C LEU A 229 6.07 -5.45 -31.81
N GLU A 230 7.00 -4.99 -32.62
CA GLU A 230 8.21 -4.36 -32.14
C GLU A 230 7.92 -2.87 -31.90
N VAL A 231 8.14 -2.37 -30.68
CA VAL A 231 8.40 -0.93 -30.51
C VAL A 231 9.68 -0.67 -31.30
N PRO A 232 9.64 0.17 -32.35
CA PRO A 232 10.80 0.36 -33.20
C PRO A 232 12.00 0.83 -32.38
N SER A 233 13.14 0.21 -32.65
CA SER A 233 14.43 0.62 -32.08
C SER A 233 14.89 1.98 -32.62
N ASP A 234 14.39 2.38 -33.80
CA ASP A 234 14.56 3.72 -34.35
C ASP A 234 13.43 4.64 -33.84
N PRO A 235 13.73 5.65 -33.00
CA PRO A 235 12.73 6.59 -32.53
C PRO A 235 12.16 7.49 -33.66
N ASN A 236 12.67 7.41 -34.89
CA ASN A 236 12.12 8.08 -36.07
C ASN A 236 11.20 7.17 -36.91
N ASP A 237 11.02 5.91 -36.54
CA ASP A 237 10.06 5.01 -37.17
C ASP A 237 8.64 5.29 -36.63
N VAL A 238 8.10 6.42 -37.07
CA VAL A 238 6.74 6.88 -36.73
C VAL A 238 5.68 5.84 -37.14
N GLU A 239 5.94 5.06 -38.19
CA GLU A 239 5.03 4.03 -38.69
C GLU A 239 5.02 2.79 -37.79
N GLY A 240 6.17 2.31 -37.33
CA GLY A 240 6.25 1.21 -36.37
C GLY A 240 5.77 1.59 -34.97
N ILE A 241 5.94 2.85 -34.54
CA ILE A 241 5.37 3.39 -33.30
C ILE A 241 3.83 3.44 -33.42
N GLN A 242 3.30 3.94 -34.54
CA GLN A 242 1.86 3.96 -34.81
C GLN A 242 1.27 2.54 -34.90
N LYS A 243 1.97 1.62 -35.57
CA LYS A 243 1.64 0.19 -35.64
C LYS A 243 1.65 -0.47 -34.26
N PHE A 244 2.57 -0.06 -33.37
CA PHE A 244 2.55 -0.47 -31.97
C PHE A 244 1.23 -0.14 -31.27
N PHE A 245 0.66 1.03 -31.51
CA PHE A 245 -0.66 1.41 -30.99
C PHE A 245 -1.82 0.77 -31.72
N ASP A 246 -1.66 0.49 -33.00
CA ASP A 246 -2.71 -0.14 -33.78
C ASP A 246 -2.88 -1.63 -33.49
N GLU A 247 -1.82 -2.30 -33.05
CA GLU A 247 -1.84 -3.74 -32.74
C GLU A 247 -1.71 -4.05 -31.24
N ALA A 248 -1.30 -3.12 -30.35
CA ALA A 248 -1.56 -3.26 -28.91
C ALA A 248 -3.07 -3.51 -28.75
N PRO A 249 -3.51 -4.48 -27.93
CA PRO A 249 -4.91 -4.90 -27.91
C PRO A 249 -5.77 -3.66 -27.71
N LYS A 250 -6.53 -3.31 -28.76
CA LYS A 250 -7.49 -2.21 -28.74
C LYS A 250 -8.59 -2.66 -27.79
N VAL A 251 -8.34 -2.50 -26.50
CA VAL A 251 -9.32 -2.78 -25.46
C VAL A 251 -10.47 -1.82 -25.74
N GLU A 252 -11.60 -2.36 -26.16
CA GLU A 252 -12.75 -1.55 -26.54
C GLU A 252 -13.16 -0.64 -25.38
N ALA A 253 -13.78 0.51 -25.66
CA ALA A 253 -14.16 1.44 -24.59
C ALA A 253 -15.02 0.76 -23.50
N ARG A 254 -15.83 -0.23 -23.90
CA ARG A 254 -16.62 -1.07 -23.01
C ARG A 254 -15.78 -2.02 -22.15
N GLU A 255 -14.71 -2.59 -22.69
CA GLU A 255 -13.81 -3.46 -21.95
C GLU A 255 -12.96 -2.67 -20.96
N ARG A 256 -12.46 -1.48 -21.35
CA ARG A 256 -11.75 -0.59 -20.42
C ARG A 256 -12.61 -0.22 -19.21
N LEU A 257 -13.89 0.05 -19.45
CA LEU A 257 -14.86 0.29 -18.38
C LEU A 257 -15.01 -0.94 -17.47
N ARG A 258 -15.06 -2.15 -18.01
CA ARG A 258 -15.15 -3.38 -17.20
C ARG A 258 -13.88 -3.63 -16.38
N PHE A 259 -12.70 -3.44 -16.97
CA PHE A 259 -11.44 -3.57 -16.23
C PHE A 259 -11.31 -2.52 -15.13
N ALA A 260 -11.67 -1.27 -15.43
CA ALA A 260 -11.72 -0.21 -14.43
C ALA A 260 -12.71 -0.56 -13.30
N GLU A 261 -13.89 -1.08 -13.62
CA GLU A 261 -14.88 -1.48 -12.62
C GLU A 261 -14.37 -2.58 -11.69
N VAL A 262 -13.74 -3.63 -12.25
CA VAL A 262 -13.11 -4.70 -11.46
C VAL A 262 -12.01 -4.14 -10.59
N PHE A 263 -11.07 -3.41 -11.19
CA PHE A 263 -9.92 -2.83 -10.48
C PHE A 263 -10.38 -2.00 -9.28
N LEU A 264 -11.35 -1.10 -9.47
CA LEU A 264 -11.79 -0.14 -8.47
C LEU A 264 -12.63 -0.75 -7.35
N LYS A 265 -13.55 -1.67 -7.69
CA LYS A 265 -14.52 -2.21 -6.74
C LYS A 265 -14.00 -3.39 -5.94
N GLN A 266 -12.95 -4.05 -6.42
CA GLN A 266 -12.33 -5.15 -5.69
C GLN A 266 -11.73 -4.65 -4.36
N PRO A 267 -11.80 -5.46 -3.28
CA PRO A 267 -11.02 -5.21 -2.09
C PRO A 267 -9.53 -5.09 -2.41
N ILE A 268 -8.81 -4.29 -1.64
CA ILE A 268 -7.36 -4.21 -1.75
C ILE A 268 -6.72 -5.59 -1.51
N SER A 269 -5.71 -5.92 -2.31
CA SER A 269 -4.80 -7.03 -2.03
C SER A 269 -3.74 -6.53 -1.04
N THR A 270 -3.90 -6.89 0.23
CA THR A 270 -3.04 -6.40 1.33
C THR A 270 -2.18 -7.52 1.90
N VAL A 271 -0.95 -7.18 2.29
CA VAL A 271 -0.05 -8.10 3.01
C VAL A 271 -0.36 -8.19 4.52
N ASN A 272 -1.31 -7.38 5.00
CA ASN A 272 -1.73 -7.29 6.41
C ASN A 272 -3.28 -7.38 6.52
N PRO A 273 -3.95 -8.45 6.03
CA PRO A 273 -5.42 -8.52 5.99
C PRO A 273 -6.08 -8.45 7.38
N GLU A 274 -5.41 -8.95 8.41
CA GLU A 274 -5.83 -8.88 9.81
C GLU A 274 -5.89 -7.46 10.35
N ALA A 275 -5.23 -6.50 9.67
CA ALA A 275 -5.39 -5.09 9.95
C ALA A 275 -6.82 -4.59 9.71
N TYR A 276 -7.62 -5.32 8.95
CA TYR A 276 -8.94 -4.91 8.53
C TYR A 276 -10.08 -5.64 9.24
N ASP A 277 -9.81 -6.49 10.25
CA ASP A 277 -10.84 -7.23 11.01
C ASP A 277 -11.88 -7.92 10.08
N GLY A 278 -11.38 -8.48 8.96
CA GLY A 278 -12.19 -9.11 7.91
C GLY A 278 -12.94 -8.16 6.97
N LYS A 279 -12.83 -6.83 7.14
CA LYS A 279 -13.52 -5.81 6.34
C LYS A 279 -12.54 -4.95 5.54
N ILE A 280 -11.91 -5.59 4.56
CA ILE A 280 -10.91 -4.96 3.70
C ILE A 280 -11.58 -3.87 2.81
N PRO A 281 -11.02 -2.64 2.72
CA PRO A 281 -11.56 -1.56 1.89
C PRO A 281 -11.39 -1.84 0.40
N SER A 282 -12.16 -1.14 -0.44
CA SER A 282 -11.98 -1.22 -1.90
C SER A 282 -10.79 -0.37 -2.34
N ARG A 283 -10.23 -0.65 -3.53
CA ARG A 283 -9.21 0.24 -4.11
C ARG A 283 -9.72 1.66 -4.31
N ALA A 284 -10.98 1.82 -4.70
CA ALA A 284 -11.60 3.14 -4.83
C ALA A 284 -11.58 3.94 -3.52
N ASP A 285 -11.77 3.26 -2.38
CA ASP A 285 -11.74 3.89 -1.06
C ASP A 285 -10.34 4.37 -0.68
N VAL A 286 -9.32 3.54 -0.93
CA VAL A 286 -7.92 3.91 -0.71
C VAL A 286 -7.47 5.02 -1.65
N LEU A 287 -7.89 4.97 -2.92
CA LEU A 287 -7.61 6.03 -3.91
C LEU A 287 -8.13 7.39 -3.46
N LYS A 288 -9.38 7.46 -2.96
CA LYS A 288 -9.95 8.71 -2.43
C LYS A 288 -9.14 9.27 -1.28
N ALA A 289 -8.76 8.42 -0.32
CA ALA A 289 -7.97 8.81 0.84
C ALA A 289 -6.59 9.35 0.44
N ALA A 290 -5.87 8.59 -0.41
CA ALA A 290 -4.56 9.00 -0.93
C ALA A 290 -4.65 10.30 -1.75
N GLY A 291 -5.67 10.40 -2.61
CA GLY A 291 -5.92 11.56 -3.43
C GLY A 291 -6.16 12.83 -2.61
N LYS A 292 -7.02 12.74 -1.59
CA LYS A 292 -7.25 13.83 -0.62
C LYS A 292 -5.95 14.24 0.07
N LEU A 293 -5.18 13.28 0.57
CA LEU A 293 -3.95 13.55 1.32
C LEU A 293 -2.90 14.31 0.48
N HIS A 294 -2.84 14.06 -0.83
CA HIS A 294 -1.81 14.62 -1.71
C HIS A 294 -2.33 15.66 -2.71
N GLY A 295 -3.61 16.06 -2.61
CA GLY A 295 -4.25 17.00 -3.54
C GLY A 295 -4.26 16.51 -4.99
N VAL A 296 -4.39 15.20 -5.19
CA VAL A 296 -4.46 14.58 -6.52
C VAL A 296 -5.81 13.90 -6.68
N ASP A 297 -6.50 14.20 -7.77
CA ASP A 297 -7.81 13.63 -8.05
C ASP A 297 -7.67 12.11 -8.15
N PRO A 298 -8.42 11.33 -7.35
CA PRO A 298 -8.29 9.88 -7.34
C PRO A 298 -8.59 9.24 -8.71
N ARG A 299 -9.33 9.92 -9.60
CA ARG A 299 -9.57 9.48 -10.98
C ARG A 299 -8.33 9.60 -11.86
N ILE A 300 -7.50 10.61 -11.62
CA ILE A 300 -6.20 10.76 -12.28
C ILE A 300 -5.29 9.63 -11.80
N VAL A 301 -5.17 9.41 -10.48
CA VAL A 301 -4.37 8.31 -9.92
C VAL A 301 -4.81 6.96 -10.48
N ALA A 302 -6.12 6.68 -10.50
CA ALA A 302 -6.66 5.47 -11.12
C ALA A 302 -6.26 5.32 -12.60
N GLY A 303 -6.18 6.43 -13.35
CA GLY A 303 -5.69 6.45 -14.72
C GLY A 303 -4.25 5.96 -14.87
N PHE A 304 -3.35 6.36 -13.96
CA PHE A 304 -1.98 5.86 -13.92
C PHE A 304 -1.95 4.36 -13.60
N LEU A 305 -2.61 3.94 -12.52
CA LEU A 305 -2.59 2.54 -12.08
C LEU A 305 -3.20 1.60 -13.12
N LEU A 306 -4.33 1.98 -13.74
CA LEU A 306 -4.93 1.19 -14.82
C LEU A 306 -4.05 1.12 -16.07
N SER A 307 -3.22 2.14 -16.32
CA SER A 307 -2.25 2.09 -17.40
C SER A 307 -1.17 1.06 -17.13
N GLU A 308 -0.59 1.06 -15.92
CA GLU A 308 0.38 0.05 -15.48
C GLU A 308 -0.25 -1.36 -15.54
N GLN A 309 -1.44 -1.54 -14.98
CA GLN A 309 -2.12 -2.84 -14.95
C GLN A 309 -2.57 -3.34 -16.33
N SER A 310 -2.70 -2.45 -17.31
CA SER A 310 -3.00 -2.85 -18.69
C SER A 310 -1.85 -3.55 -19.40
N GLU A 311 -0.62 -3.39 -18.91
CA GLU A 311 0.57 -4.08 -19.42
C GLU A 311 1.06 -5.17 -18.47
N GLN A 312 0.48 -5.27 -17.26
CA GLN A 312 0.92 -6.21 -16.24
C GLN A 312 0.31 -7.61 -16.41
N SER A 313 1.16 -8.62 -16.24
CA SER A 313 0.75 -10.02 -16.12
C SER A 313 1.00 -10.58 -14.71
N GLN A 314 0.34 -11.68 -14.35
CA GLN A 314 0.55 -12.33 -13.05
C GLN A 314 2.00 -12.84 -12.89
N ASN A 315 2.60 -13.34 -13.97
CA ASN A 315 3.99 -13.80 -13.97
C ASN A 315 4.99 -12.65 -13.80
N GLU A 316 4.68 -11.48 -14.35
CA GLU A 316 5.49 -10.27 -14.17
C GLU A 316 5.43 -9.80 -12.72
N ASP A 317 4.24 -9.76 -12.09
CA ASP A 317 4.09 -9.46 -10.66
C ASP A 317 4.93 -10.39 -9.77
N ALA A 318 4.84 -11.71 -10.02
CA ALA A 318 5.64 -12.69 -9.32
C ALA A 318 7.15 -12.47 -9.52
N MET A 319 7.57 -12.23 -10.76
CA MET A 319 8.98 -11.99 -11.09
C MET A 319 9.50 -10.74 -10.38
N ASP A 320 8.78 -9.63 -10.47
CA ASP A 320 9.20 -8.36 -9.93
C ASP A 320 9.32 -8.40 -8.42
N TYR A 321 8.32 -8.95 -7.74
CA TYR A 321 8.38 -9.12 -6.29
C TYR A 321 9.51 -10.06 -5.88
N GLN A 322 9.62 -11.26 -6.47
CA GLN A 322 10.66 -12.22 -6.10
C GLN A 322 12.07 -11.70 -6.40
N ALA A 323 12.26 -11.02 -7.53
CA ALA A 323 13.54 -10.43 -7.89
C ALA A 323 13.96 -9.33 -6.90
N ALA A 324 13.03 -8.50 -6.45
CA ALA A 324 13.30 -7.51 -5.42
C ALA A 324 13.54 -8.15 -4.05
N ALA A 325 12.60 -8.96 -3.57
CA ALA A 325 12.60 -9.50 -2.22
C ALA A 325 13.75 -10.50 -1.98
N TRP A 326 14.09 -11.33 -2.97
CA TRP A 326 15.07 -12.41 -2.78
C TRP A 326 16.44 -12.09 -3.35
N ALA A 327 16.51 -11.36 -4.46
CA ALA A 327 17.76 -11.07 -5.15
C ALA A 327 18.21 -9.60 -5.01
N GLY A 328 17.44 -8.76 -4.32
CA GLY A 328 17.75 -7.34 -4.13
C GLY A 328 17.74 -6.54 -5.44
N HIS A 329 17.06 -7.04 -6.49
CA HIS A 329 16.93 -6.30 -7.73
C HIS A 329 16.02 -5.09 -7.55
N ASN A 330 16.34 -4.00 -8.25
CA ASN A 330 15.50 -2.80 -8.25
C ASN A 330 14.43 -2.89 -9.34
N THR A 331 13.45 -3.76 -9.15
CA THR A 331 12.25 -3.91 -9.99
C THR A 331 11.15 -2.94 -9.56
N SER A 332 10.12 -2.82 -10.40
CA SER A 332 8.89 -2.09 -10.13
C SER A 332 7.85 -3.07 -9.58
N VAL A 333 7.26 -2.80 -8.41
CA VAL A 333 6.44 -3.81 -7.70
C VAL A 333 5.00 -3.32 -7.52
N GLY A 334 4.06 -4.27 -7.65
CA GLY A 334 2.65 -4.11 -7.30
C GLY A 334 1.84 -3.31 -8.31
N ILE A 335 0.62 -2.94 -7.91
CA ILE A 335 -0.36 -2.31 -8.81
C ILE A 335 0.08 -0.96 -9.39
N ALA A 336 1.07 -0.35 -8.75
CA ALA A 336 1.60 0.97 -9.10
C ALA A 336 2.92 0.93 -9.87
N GLN A 337 3.56 -0.23 -9.98
CA GLN A 337 4.86 -0.37 -10.66
C GLN A 337 5.91 0.63 -10.13
N ILE A 338 5.92 0.88 -8.83
CA ILE A 338 6.91 1.74 -8.18
C ILE A 338 8.21 0.97 -8.00
N GLN A 339 9.32 1.56 -8.44
CA GLN A 339 10.64 0.98 -8.23
C GLN A 339 10.99 0.96 -6.73
N VAL A 340 11.51 -0.16 -6.23
CA VAL A 340 11.85 -0.31 -4.80
C VAL A 340 12.84 0.76 -4.32
N ARG A 341 13.80 1.18 -5.17
CA ARG A 341 14.72 2.30 -4.85
C ARG A 341 13.98 3.61 -4.63
N ASN A 342 12.91 3.89 -5.38
CA ASN A 342 12.15 5.13 -5.23
C ASN A 342 11.37 5.10 -3.91
N ALA A 343 10.83 3.93 -3.53
CA ALA A 343 10.16 3.77 -2.26
C ALA A 343 11.10 3.93 -1.06
N THR A 344 12.34 3.46 -1.17
CA THR A 344 13.37 3.55 -0.10
C THR A 344 14.15 4.88 -0.10
N HIS A 345 14.14 5.62 -1.21
CA HIS A 345 14.79 6.92 -1.32
C HIS A 345 14.29 7.91 -0.26
N GLU A 346 15.15 8.87 0.15
CA GLU A 346 14.83 9.88 1.17
C GLU A 346 14.27 9.28 2.48
N GLY A 347 14.72 8.09 2.86
CA GLY A 347 14.29 7.43 4.11
C GLY A 347 12.87 6.87 4.04
N GLY A 348 12.48 6.28 2.91
CA GLY A 348 11.18 5.63 2.79
C GLY A 348 10.04 6.60 2.42
N LYS A 349 10.35 7.80 1.93
CA LYS A 349 9.40 8.92 1.92
C LYS A 349 8.11 8.65 1.16
N LEU A 350 8.14 7.84 0.10
CA LEU A 350 6.91 7.48 -0.63
C LEU A 350 5.91 6.67 0.22
N LEU A 351 6.37 6.02 1.29
CA LEU A 351 5.55 5.18 2.16
C LEU A 351 5.06 5.89 3.43
N ASP A 352 5.44 7.16 3.67
CA ASP A 352 5.17 7.84 4.95
C ASP A 352 3.69 8.07 5.29
N GLY A 353 2.82 8.07 4.28
CA GLY A 353 1.37 8.13 4.46
C GLY A 353 0.77 6.86 5.05
N THR A 354 1.53 5.77 5.11
CA THR A 354 1.03 4.44 5.51
C THR A 354 1.98 3.63 6.39
N VAL A 355 3.27 3.98 6.42
CA VAL A 355 4.32 3.34 7.22
C VAL A 355 4.97 4.38 8.13
N ASP A 356 5.12 4.06 9.41
CA ASP A 356 5.70 4.94 10.42
C ASP A 356 7.19 5.24 10.17
N ALA A 357 7.69 6.29 10.82
CA ALA A 357 9.05 6.77 10.57
C ALA A 357 10.13 5.78 11.01
N ASP A 358 9.93 5.04 12.09
CA ASP A 358 10.93 4.10 12.61
C ASP A 358 11.01 2.86 11.73
N THR A 359 9.88 2.25 11.40
CA THR A 359 9.81 1.16 10.41
C THR A 359 10.45 1.60 9.09
N ARG A 360 10.17 2.82 8.60
CA ARG A 360 10.78 3.31 7.36
C ARG A 360 12.29 3.50 7.44
N ARG A 361 12.82 3.88 8.59
CA ARG A 361 14.27 4.06 8.78
C ARG A 361 15.00 2.71 8.80
N THR A 362 14.36 1.65 9.28
CA THR A 362 14.98 0.33 9.45
C THR A 362 14.57 -0.68 8.39
N MET A 363 13.63 -0.36 7.50
CA MET A 363 13.15 -1.30 6.48
C MET A 363 14.29 -1.74 5.55
N SER A 364 14.32 -3.03 5.24
CA SER A 364 15.17 -3.58 4.20
C SER A 364 14.59 -3.33 2.80
N HIS A 365 15.38 -3.58 1.76
CA HIS A 365 14.89 -3.57 0.37
C HIS A 365 13.75 -4.58 0.15
N ALA A 366 13.82 -5.73 0.82
CA ALA A 366 12.77 -6.74 0.76
C ALA A 366 11.48 -6.30 1.46
N ASP A 367 11.60 -5.60 2.60
CA ASP A 367 10.44 -5.03 3.30
C ASP A 367 9.77 -3.96 2.44
N ALA A 368 10.55 -3.09 1.79
CA ALA A 368 10.01 -2.10 0.85
C ALA A 368 9.27 -2.76 -0.33
N ALA A 369 9.82 -3.84 -0.89
CA ALA A 369 9.15 -4.61 -1.94
C ALA A 369 7.85 -5.26 -1.44
N ARG A 370 7.85 -5.78 -0.20
CA ARG A 370 6.64 -6.33 0.44
C ARG A 370 5.58 -5.25 0.66
N PHE A 371 5.96 -4.06 1.12
CA PHE A 371 5.01 -2.95 1.25
C PHE A 371 4.45 -2.56 -0.12
N LEU A 372 5.27 -2.43 -1.16
CA LEU A 372 4.79 -2.11 -2.51
C LEU A 372 3.92 -3.20 -3.14
N ALA A 373 4.02 -4.45 -2.70
CA ALA A 373 3.10 -5.52 -3.11
C ALA A 373 1.73 -5.43 -2.43
N SER A 374 1.57 -4.56 -1.43
CA SER A 374 0.30 -4.25 -0.77
C SER A 374 -0.36 -3.05 -1.43
N ASP A 375 -1.60 -3.21 -1.89
CA ASP A 375 -2.31 -2.20 -2.68
C ASP A 375 -2.43 -0.86 -1.97
N GLU A 376 -2.68 -0.82 -0.66
CA GLU A 376 -2.80 0.43 0.10
C GLU A 376 -1.51 1.23 0.11
N HIS A 377 -0.38 0.57 0.33
CA HIS A 377 0.93 1.21 0.35
C HIS A 377 1.32 1.64 -1.06
N ALA A 378 1.06 0.80 -2.07
CA ALA A 378 1.32 1.10 -3.47
C ALA A 378 0.50 2.30 -3.98
N ILE A 379 -0.80 2.39 -3.64
CA ILE A 379 -1.68 3.50 -4.03
C ILE A 379 -1.21 4.82 -3.40
N PHE A 380 -0.90 4.83 -2.09
CA PHE A 380 -0.38 6.03 -1.43
C PHE A 380 0.98 6.43 -2.01
N ALA A 381 1.89 5.47 -2.25
CA ALA A 381 3.20 5.73 -2.85
C ALA A 381 3.08 6.31 -4.26
N ALA A 382 2.24 5.75 -5.12
CA ALA A 382 1.99 6.26 -6.47
C ALA A 382 1.41 7.67 -6.44
N THR A 383 0.39 7.89 -5.61
CA THR A 383 -0.26 9.20 -5.51
C THR A 383 0.73 10.27 -5.07
N LYS A 384 1.54 9.95 -4.06
CA LYS A 384 2.60 10.84 -3.60
C LYS A 384 3.67 11.06 -4.67
N PHE A 385 4.09 10.01 -5.37
CA PHE A 385 5.08 10.12 -6.44
C PHE A 385 4.57 11.01 -7.58
N ILE A 386 3.31 10.88 -8.01
CA ILE A 386 2.67 11.77 -9.00
C ILE A 386 2.69 13.23 -8.52
N ARG A 387 2.35 13.48 -7.25
CA ARG A 387 2.41 14.82 -6.66
C ARG A 387 3.85 15.37 -6.62
N GLU A 388 4.83 14.58 -6.22
CA GLU A 388 6.23 14.98 -6.21
C GLU A 388 6.76 15.25 -7.63
N LEU A 389 6.37 14.42 -8.59
CA LEU A 389 6.67 14.58 -10.01
C LEU A 389 6.13 15.93 -10.51
N ALA A 390 4.85 16.22 -10.28
CA ALA A 390 4.22 17.48 -10.67
C ALA A 390 4.89 18.70 -10.02
N ASN A 391 5.18 18.63 -8.72
CA ASN A 391 5.86 19.69 -8.00
C ASN A 391 7.30 19.92 -8.53
N ALA A 392 8.01 18.86 -8.90
CA ALA A 392 9.33 18.96 -9.52
C ALA A 392 9.25 19.63 -10.90
N GLY A 393 8.24 19.28 -11.70
CA GLY A 393 7.97 19.92 -12.99
C GLY A 393 7.70 21.42 -12.85
N ALA A 394 6.79 21.81 -11.95
CA ALA A 394 6.49 23.22 -11.67
C ALA A 394 7.76 24.02 -11.34
N LYS A 395 8.65 23.45 -10.49
CA LYS A 395 9.93 24.06 -10.12
C LYS A 395 10.90 24.17 -11.29
N LYS A 396 10.93 23.18 -12.19
CA LYS A 396 11.76 23.21 -13.40
C LYS A 396 11.29 24.33 -14.32
N PHE A 397 10.00 24.35 -14.67
CA PHE A 397 9.41 25.33 -15.58
C PHE A 397 9.38 26.77 -15.05
N ALA A 398 9.52 26.98 -13.75
CA ALA A 398 9.74 28.32 -13.18
C ALA A 398 11.07 28.95 -13.66
N ARG A 399 12.01 28.16 -14.17
CA ARG A 399 13.27 28.65 -14.74
C ARG A 399 13.07 29.03 -16.21
N PRO A 400 13.38 30.27 -16.62
CA PRO A 400 13.31 30.66 -18.03
C PRO A 400 14.15 29.74 -18.92
N GLY A 401 13.60 29.33 -20.06
CA GLY A 401 14.29 28.49 -21.05
C GLY A 401 14.49 27.02 -20.67
N SER A 402 13.98 26.56 -19.51
CA SER A 402 14.03 25.14 -19.15
C SER A 402 13.11 24.30 -20.04
N LEU A 403 13.54 23.07 -20.33
CA LEU A 403 12.74 22.05 -21.00
C LEU A 403 12.15 22.53 -22.35
N PRO A 404 13.00 23.04 -23.27
CA PRO A 404 12.53 23.59 -24.55
C PRO A 404 11.79 22.57 -25.41
N ALA A 405 12.16 21.28 -25.39
CA ALA A 405 11.44 20.27 -26.17
C ALA A 405 10.02 20.05 -25.60
N THR A 406 9.88 19.96 -24.27
CA THR A 406 8.57 19.88 -23.62
C THR A 406 7.72 21.12 -23.84
N ARG A 407 8.32 22.32 -23.85
CA ARG A 407 7.60 23.56 -24.20
C ARG A 407 7.12 23.57 -25.65
N ALA A 408 7.91 23.05 -26.58
CA ALA A 408 7.51 22.96 -27.97
C ALA A 408 6.29 22.03 -28.17
N GLN A 409 6.18 20.95 -27.37
CA GLN A 409 5.05 20.04 -27.45
C GLN A 409 3.79 20.53 -26.72
N PHE A 410 3.96 21.32 -25.66
CA PHE A 410 2.87 21.82 -24.82
C PHE A 410 2.89 23.36 -24.71
N PRO A 411 2.84 24.10 -25.84
CA PRO A 411 3.14 25.54 -25.86
C PRO A 411 2.17 26.40 -25.02
N ASP A 412 0.91 25.97 -24.91
CA ASP A 412 -0.16 26.72 -24.24
C ASP A 412 -0.44 26.24 -22.81
N MET A 413 0.36 25.31 -22.28
CA MET A 413 0.10 24.72 -20.96
C MET A 413 0.55 25.66 -19.82
N ASP A 414 -0.32 25.87 -18.81
CA ASP A 414 0.05 26.56 -17.57
C ASP A 414 0.89 25.65 -16.66
N TYR A 415 2.21 25.62 -16.88
CA TYR A 415 3.13 24.82 -16.06
C TYR A 415 3.10 25.16 -14.56
N SER A 416 2.61 26.35 -14.16
CA SER A 416 2.47 26.69 -12.74
C SER A 416 1.37 25.86 -12.06
N ALA A 417 0.38 25.37 -12.82
CA ALA A 417 -0.70 24.55 -12.31
C ALA A 417 -0.22 23.16 -11.82
N LEU A 418 0.91 22.65 -12.32
CA LEU A 418 1.52 21.42 -11.81
C LEU A 418 1.81 21.49 -10.29
N GLY A 419 2.14 22.67 -9.78
CA GLY A 419 2.38 22.90 -8.34
C GLY A 419 1.12 23.13 -7.50
N LYS A 420 -0.06 23.15 -8.12
CA LYS A 420 -1.36 23.36 -7.47
C LYS A 420 -2.10 22.03 -7.31
N ASP A 421 -3.26 22.09 -6.66
CA ASP A 421 -4.21 20.97 -6.63
C ASP A 421 -4.55 20.49 -8.06
N SER A 422 -4.77 19.19 -8.22
CA SER A 422 -5.03 18.61 -9.54
C SER A 422 -6.34 19.08 -10.20
N SER A 423 -7.25 19.72 -9.47
CA SER A 423 -8.41 20.41 -10.04
C SER A 423 -8.04 21.51 -11.03
N TYR A 424 -6.79 22.01 -10.99
CA TYR A 424 -6.24 22.96 -11.97
C TYR A 424 -5.58 22.29 -13.18
N TRP A 425 -5.45 20.96 -13.18
CA TRP A 425 -4.77 20.23 -14.23
C TRP A 425 -5.69 19.98 -15.43
N THR A 426 -5.23 20.36 -16.61
CA THR A 426 -5.89 20.03 -17.89
C THR A 426 -5.46 18.65 -18.38
N ALA A 427 -6.09 18.16 -19.46
CA ALA A 427 -5.67 16.91 -20.11
C ALA A 427 -4.19 16.91 -20.50
N ASP A 428 -3.64 18.05 -20.91
CA ASP A 428 -2.22 18.20 -21.24
C ASP A 428 -1.29 17.95 -20.05
N HIS A 429 -1.71 18.36 -18.85
CA HIS A 429 -0.94 18.08 -17.62
C HIS A 429 -0.90 16.58 -17.35
N VAL A 430 -2.03 15.90 -17.53
CA VAL A 430 -2.13 14.44 -17.35
C VAL A 430 -1.29 13.70 -18.39
N LEU A 431 -1.34 14.13 -19.66
CA LEU A 431 -0.50 13.58 -20.73
C LEU A 431 0.98 13.71 -20.41
N LEU A 432 1.42 14.91 -20.02
CA LEU A 432 2.82 15.18 -19.68
C LEU A 432 3.25 14.34 -18.48
N LEU A 433 2.52 14.42 -17.36
CA LEU A 433 2.83 13.66 -16.16
C LEU A 433 2.85 12.15 -16.42
N GLY A 434 1.96 11.66 -17.28
CA GLY A 434 1.98 10.28 -17.76
C GLY A 434 3.35 9.91 -18.29
N SER A 435 3.84 10.62 -19.30
CA SER A 435 5.16 10.31 -19.85
C SER A 435 6.28 10.41 -18.82
N GLU A 436 6.27 11.45 -17.99
CA GLU A 436 7.32 11.69 -16.99
C GLU A 436 7.30 10.65 -15.84
N TYR A 437 6.20 9.90 -15.68
CA TYR A 437 6.07 8.83 -14.68
C TYR A 437 6.80 7.54 -15.11
N THR A 438 6.76 7.21 -16.40
CA THR A 438 7.38 5.98 -16.94
C THR A 438 8.82 6.20 -17.43
N SER A 439 9.24 7.46 -17.64
CA SER A 439 10.59 7.84 -18.08
C SER A 439 11.44 8.45 -16.96
N THR A 440 12.66 8.86 -17.30
CA THR A 440 13.45 9.74 -16.43
C THR A 440 12.71 11.07 -16.30
N PRO A 441 12.37 11.52 -15.07
CA PRO A 441 11.60 12.75 -14.88
C PRO A 441 12.34 14.03 -15.31
N TRP A 442 11.68 14.85 -16.10
CA TRP A 442 12.06 16.22 -16.44
C TRP A 442 13.47 16.35 -17.03
N ASP A 443 13.85 15.39 -17.88
CA ASP A 443 15.12 15.38 -18.62
C ASP A 443 15.01 16.00 -20.02
N ASP A 444 13.81 16.43 -20.42
CA ASP A 444 13.46 16.96 -21.76
C ASP A 444 13.61 15.91 -22.87
N ASP A 445 13.84 14.64 -22.54
CA ASP A 445 13.98 13.55 -23.51
C ASP A 445 12.61 12.97 -23.86
N LEU A 446 11.95 13.63 -24.80
CA LEU A 446 10.65 13.22 -25.30
C LEU A 446 10.75 12.21 -26.45
N LYS A 447 11.83 11.42 -26.54
CA LYS A 447 11.99 10.41 -27.62
C LYS A 447 10.83 9.41 -27.67
N ASN A 448 10.19 9.12 -26.53
CA ASN A 448 9.00 8.29 -26.44
C ASN A 448 7.70 9.01 -26.90
N MET A 449 7.80 10.29 -27.26
CA MET A 449 6.71 11.15 -27.75
C MET A 449 6.84 11.56 -29.23
N LYS A 450 7.78 11.00 -29.99
CA LYS A 450 7.96 11.40 -31.40
C LYS A 450 6.73 11.01 -32.23
N GLY A 451 6.01 12.02 -32.71
CA GLY A 451 4.82 11.89 -33.57
C GLY A 451 3.48 12.15 -32.87
N GLN A 452 3.42 12.12 -31.53
CA GLN A 452 2.19 12.38 -30.75
C GLN A 452 2.50 13.08 -29.42
N LYS A 453 1.76 14.14 -29.12
CA LYS A 453 1.91 14.95 -27.90
C LYS A 453 1.72 14.08 -26.64
N GLY A 454 2.70 14.07 -25.74
CA GLY A 454 2.63 13.28 -24.50
C GLY A 454 3.02 11.80 -24.65
N GLY A 455 3.33 11.37 -25.87
CA GLY A 455 3.70 9.99 -26.16
C GLY A 455 2.61 8.98 -25.84
N SER A 456 2.96 7.74 -26.12
CA SER A 456 2.08 6.59 -25.99
C SER A 456 1.49 6.41 -24.61
N TRP A 457 2.35 6.52 -23.61
CA TRP A 457 2.01 6.29 -22.22
C TRP A 457 1.13 7.42 -21.68
N GLY A 458 1.45 8.68 -21.98
CA GLY A 458 0.60 9.82 -21.63
C GLY A 458 -0.82 9.64 -22.14
N HIS A 459 -0.98 9.30 -23.42
CA HIS A 459 -2.31 9.05 -24.01
C HIS A 459 -3.06 7.89 -23.35
N ARG A 460 -2.37 6.81 -22.99
CA ARG A 460 -2.94 5.68 -22.25
C ARG A 460 -3.47 6.14 -20.88
N VAL A 461 -2.65 6.85 -20.11
CA VAL A 461 -3.02 7.43 -18.81
C VAL A 461 -4.23 8.34 -18.95
N LEU A 462 -4.26 9.23 -19.95
CA LEU A 462 -5.41 10.09 -20.18
C LEU A 462 -6.68 9.29 -20.53
N ASN A 463 -6.58 8.24 -21.34
CA ASN A 463 -7.71 7.39 -21.70
C ASN A 463 -8.29 6.64 -20.49
N PHE A 464 -7.45 6.10 -19.62
CA PHE A 464 -7.92 5.48 -18.37
C PHE A 464 -8.41 6.50 -17.36
N THR A 465 -7.80 7.69 -17.31
CA THR A 465 -8.33 8.81 -16.51
C THR A 465 -9.76 9.14 -16.94
N ASN A 466 -10.00 9.36 -18.23
CA ASN A 466 -11.34 9.61 -18.79
C ASN A 466 -12.33 8.45 -18.52
N THR A 467 -11.82 7.23 -18.42
CA THR A 467 -12.61 6.05 -18.03
C THR A 467 -12.96 6.10 -16.55
N ALA A 468 -12.00 6.42 -15.67
CA ALA A 468 -12.18 6.59 -14.24
C ALA A 468 -13.17 7.73 -13.89
N PHE A 469 -13.25 8.78 -14.70
CA PHE A 469 -14.26 9.84 -14.56
C PHE A 469 -15.72 9.37 -14.66
N LYS A 470 -15.97 8.17 -15.17
CA LYS A 470 -17.32 7.58 -15.25
C LYS A 470 -17.75 6.90 -13.95
N PHE A 471 -16.87 6.78 -12.96
CA PHE A 471 -17.13 6.11 -11.68
C PHE A 471 -17.42 7.14 -10.59
N PRO A 472 -18.68 7.31 -10.16
CA PRO A 472 -19.05 8.28 -9.13
C PRO A 472 -18.39 8.00 -7.77
N GLU A 473 -18.03 6.75 -7.48
CA GLU A 473 -17.32 6.33 -6.26
C GLU A 473 -15.91 6.91 -6.12
N LEU A 474 -15.33 7.44 -7.21
CA LEU A 474 -14.05 8.16 -7.22
C LEU A 474 -14.22 9.68 -7.21
N ARG A 475 -15.43 10.22 -6.99
CA ARG A 475 -15.52 11.67 -6.79
C ARG A 475 -14.68 12.06 -5.57
N PRO A 476 -13.89 13.15 -5.65
CA PRO A 476 -13.18 13.66 -4.49
C PRO A 476 -14.15 13.83 -3.32
N LEU A 477 -13.67 13.56 -2.10
CA LEU A 477 -14.43 13.87 -0.89
C LEU A 477 -14.62 15.39 -0.85
N GLU A 478 -15.87 15.86 -0.89
CA GLU A 478 -16.19 17.25 -0.60
C GLU A 478 -15.80 17.53 0.87
N ASP A 479 -15.12 18.66 1.11
CA ASP A 479 -14.67 19.07 2.44
C ASP A 479 -15.80 19.53 3.36
#